data_AF-A0AAW0W9S8-F1
#
_entry.id   AF-A0AAW0W9S8-F1
#
_cell.length_a   1.000
_cell.length_b   1.000
_cell.length_c   1.000
_cell.angle_alpha   90.00
_cell.angle_beta   90.00
_cell.angle_gamma   90.00
#
_symmetry.space_group_name_H-M   'P 1'
#
loop_
_entity.id
_entity.type
_entity.pdbx_description
1 polymer ?
#
loop_
_entity_poly.entity_id
_entity_poly.type
_entity_poly.pdbx_seq_one_letter_code
_entity_poly.pdbx_strand_id
1 'polypeptide(L)'
;MHPPGPLLQLTLLLAAAVTASDCPSFCSCKWKHGKQTAECRHKGLHTLPTNINPATQVLDLSHNNIQRLPRLAFTQEGLTNLQKVYLTDCKLQEVDNEAFCELSNLVELDLSENLLKKVPSEAFRHTPELRELYLRSNPIQHIDVDAFNQLSSLKALDLSQCNIKTIAMRAFDPLRLLEKLKLHSNKLTELQPRLVDSLQSLHLLTVYENPWICDCRLRKLREWLVVRRVPHSVSPVCAKPLRIQGQNFDEIDESEFACPPEILPTTRKIEGTAGENTTVWCPVGGLPTPAVSWQVKDTLVQNGSSVGEGGGHGYILNEASEERGSLLLVVGAKSQDTGLIIRCIASNAAGTASATFELAVAHRVSLRFSADKIAAVSSVIVVVVAIVVGVCSVRARRRRAHTPLPIKTVTVNGATETRIGNLPYTPSAYVGGSVVATTDNPDLLCEADQHSDSQTQRTESQPHRVPRRR
;
A
#
# COMPACT_ATOMS: atom_id res chain seq x y z
N MET A 1 -77.84 -75.29 -24.31
CA MET A 1 -76.50 -75.12 -23.70
C MET A 1 -76.25 -73.62 -23.54
N HIS A 2 -75.99 -73.19 -22.30
CA HIS A 2 -75.41 -71.89 -21.92
C HIS A 2 -74.19 -71.48 -22.77
N PRO A 3 -73.70 -70.22 -22.70
CA PRO A 3 -74.38 -68.91 -22.82
C PRO A 3 -73.59 -67.97 -23.80
N PRO A 4 -74.01 -66.70 -24.01
CA PRO A 4 -73.26 -65.71 -24.78
C PRO A 4 -72.33 -64.85 -23.90
N GLY A 5 -71.23 -64.35 -24.48
CA GLY A 5 -70.41 -63.27 -23.91
C GLY A 5 -69.04 -63.12 -24.60
N PRO A 6 -68.36 -61.97 -24.48
CA PRO A 6 -68.87 -60.61 -24.63
C PRO A 6 -68.05 -59.79 -25.65
N LEU A 7 -68.62 -58.63 -26.01
CA LEU A 7 -68.02 -57.53 -26.77
C LEU A 7 -66.59 -57.20 -26.31
N LEU A 8 -65.62 -57.40 -27.21
CA LEU A 8 -64.33 -56.72 -27.13
C LEU A 8 -64.52 -55.29 -27.64
N GLN A 9 -64.99 -54.40 -26.76
CA GLN A 9 -64.72 -52.99 -26.88
C GLN A 9 -63.21 -52.79 -26.70
N LEU A 10 -62.54 -52.47 -27.79
CA LEU A 10 -61.17 -51.97 -27.78
C LEU A 10 -61.21 -50.55 -27.19
N THR A 11 -61.30 -50.44 -25.87
CA THR A 11 -61.09 -49.17 -25.18
C THR A 11 -59.63 -48.80 -25.34
N LEU A 12 -59.38 -47.84 -26.23
CA LEU A 12 -58.13 -47.09 -26.28
C LEU A 12 -57.90 -46.50 -24.89
N LEU A 13 -57.07 -47.16 -24.07
CA LEU A 13 -56.43 -46.52 -22.93
C LEU A 13 -55.42 -45.53 -23.51
N LEU A 14 -55.93 -44.35 -23.91
CA LEU A 14 -55.16 -43.13 -23.74
C LEU A 14 -54.88 -43.04 -22.24
N ALA A 15 -53.78 -43.64 -21.82
CA ALA A 15 -53.05 -43.14 -20.68
C ALA A 15 -52.63 -41.73 -21.07
N ALA A 16 -53.55 -40.76 -20.87
CA ALA A 16 -53.14 -39.44 -20.49
C ALA A 16 -52.31 -39.66 -19.24
N ALA A 17 -50.99 -39.75 -19.41
CA ALA A 17 -50.06 -39.47 -18.34
C ALA A 17 -50.45 -38.06 -17.91
N VAL A 18 -51.32 -37.97 -16.90
CA VAL A 18 -51.44 -36.79 -16.08
C VAL A 18 -50.07 -36.72 -15.43
N THR A 19 -49.15 -36.01 -16.10
CA THR A 19 -47.89 -35.60 -15.51
C THR A 19 -48.28 -35.00 -14.19
N ALA A 20 -47.92 -35.64 -13.07
CA ALA A 20 -47.96 -35.00 -11.78
C ALA A 20 -47.32 -33.63 -12.00
N SER A 21 -48.10 -32.56 -11.87
CA SER A 21 -47.61 -31.25 -12.23
C SER A 21 -46.48 -30.95 -11.26
N ASP A 22 -45.23 -30.96 -11.76
CA ASP A 22 -43.98 -30.66 -11.02
C ASP A 22 -43.94 -29.17 -10.62
N CYS A 23 -44.99 -28.72 -9.94
CA CYS A 23 -45.21 -27.40 -9.43
C CYS A 23 -46.06 -27.49 -8.16
N PRO A 24 -45.57 -27.00 -7.01
CA PRO A 24 -46.37 -26.92 -5.79
C PRO A 24 -47.59 -26.04 -5.99
N SER A 25 -48.72 -26.41 -5.39
CA SER A 25 -49.99 -25.66 -5.51
C SER A 25 -49.91 -24.21 -5.02
N PHE A 26 -48.99 -23.92 -4.11
CA PHE A 26 -48.74 -22.58 -3.61
C PHE A 26 -47.76 -21.77 -4.47
N CYS A 27 -47.07 -22.39 -5.42
CA CYS A 27 -46.18 -21.72 -6.37
C CYS A 27 -46.84 -21.55 -7.74
N SER A 28 -46.32 -20.61 -8.54
CA SER A 28 -46.71 -20.42 -9.94
C SER A 28 -45.53 -20.79 -10.84
N CYS A 29 -45.59 -21.95 -11.50
CA CYS A 29 -44.56 -22.40 -12.42
C CYS A 29 -44.97 -22.13 -13.87
N LYS A 30 -44.16 -21.36 -14.60
CA LYS A 30 -44.47 -20.91 -15.97
C LYS A 30 -43.22 -20.65 -16.79
N TRP A 31 -43.39 -20.54 -18.10
CA TRP A 31 -42.34 -20.06 -19.01
C TRP A 31 -42.36 -18.53 -19.09
N LYS A 32 -41.23 -17.87 -18.83
CA LYS A 32 -41.10 -16.41 -18.84
C LYS A 32 -39.73 -16.01 -19.43
N HIS A 33 -39.74 -15.13 -20.43
CA HIS A 33 -38.52 -14.66 -21.12
C HIS A 33 -37.58 -15.80 -21.60
N GLY A 34 -38.16 -16.88 -22.12
CA GLY A 34 -37.39 -18.03 -22.61
C GLY A 34 -36.87 -18.98 -21.52
N LYS A 35 -37.33 -18.84 -20.26
CA LYS A 35 -36.87 -19.66 -19.14
C LYS A 35 -38.03 -20.28 -18.36
N GLN A 36 -37.82 -21.51 -17.86
CA GLN A 36 -38.74 -22.14 -16.91
C GLN A 36 -38.58 -21.50 -15.52
N THR A 37 -39.65 -20.89 -15.02
CA THR A 37 -39.66 -20.06 -13.82
C THR A 37 -40.63 -20.63 -12.78
N ALA A 38 -40.19 -20.77 -11.53
CA ALA A 38 -41.03 -21.08 -10.38
C ALA A 38 -41.11 -19.85 -9.46
N GLU A 39 -42.31 -19.25 -9.35
CA GLU A 39 -42.58 -18.08 -8.51
C GLU A 39 -43.30 -18.51 -7.22
N CYS A 40 -42.60 -18.45 -6.08
CA CYS A 40 -43.04 -18.93 -4.77
C CYS A 40 -42.99 -17.80 -3.70
N ARG A 41 -43.30 -16.56 -4.10
CA ARG A 41 -43.22 -15.37 -3.24
C ARG A 41 -44.34 -15.27 -2.22
N HIS A 42 -44.08 -14.70 -1.04
CA HIS A 42 -45.09 -14.44 0.00
C HIS A 42 -45.88 -15.67 0.44
N LYS A 43 -45.23 -16.85 0.49
CA LYS A 43 -45.88 -18.12 0.86
C LYS A 43 -45.60 -18.54 2.31
N GLY A 44 -44.86 -17.73 3.06
CA GLY A 44 -44.49 -18.03 4.45
C GLY A 44 -43.57 -19.24 4.57
N LEU A 45 -42.80 -19.54 3.52
CA LEU A 45 -41.93 -20.72 3.48
C LEU A 45 -40.78 -20.56 4.48
N HIS A 46 -40.51 -21.62 5.22
CA HIS A 46 -39.36 -21.70 6.13
C HIS A 46 -38.17 -22.45 5.53
N THR A 47 -38.42 -23.24 4.48
CA THR A 47 -37.45 -24.06 3.75
C THR A 47 -37.72 -23.92 2.26
N LEU A 48 -36.83 -24.46 1.42
CA LEU A 48 -37.09 -24.58 -0.01
C LEU A 48 -38.31 -25.50 -0.23
N PRO A 49 -39.17 -25.18 -1.21
CA PRO A 49 -40.31 -26.01 -1.55
C PRO A 49 -39.90 -27.25 -2.34
N THR A 50 -40.52 -28.38 -2.04
CA THR A 50 -40.33 -29.65 -2.77
C THR A 50 -41.20 -29.71 -4.02
N ASN A 51 -40.98 -30.68 -4.92
CA ASN A 51 -41.78 -30.91 -6.13
C ASN A 51 -41.76 -29.75 -7.15
N ILE A 52 -40.65 -29.02 -7.26
CA ILE A 52 -40.40 -28.12 -8.37
C ILE A 52 -39.68 -28.90 -9.48
N ASN A 53 -40.10 -28.68 -10.73
CA ASN A 53 -39.47 -29.31 -11.88
C ASN A 53 -37.94 -29.07 -11.93
N PRO A 54 -37.11 -30.14 -12.02
CA PRO A 54 -35.64 -30.04 -12.10
C PRO A 54 -35.07 -29.22 -13.28
N ALA A 55 -35.86 -29.00 -14.33
CA ALA A 55 -35.49 -28.15 -15.46
C ALA A 55 -35.73 -26.64 -15.19
N THR A 56 -36.20 -26.28 -14.00
CA THR A 56 -36.39 -24.88 -13.59
C THR A 56 -35.07 -24.12 -13.62
N GLN A 57 -35.09 -22.96 -14.28
CA GLN A 57 -33.92 -22.09 -14.46
C GLN A 57 -34.01 -20.81 -13.63
N VAL A 58 -35.20 -20.43 -13.20
CA VAL A 58 -35.44 -19.24 -12.37
C VAL A 58 -36.30 -19.63 -11.18
N LEU A 59 -35.78 -19.43 -9.97
CA LEU A 59 -36.50 -19.70 -8.73
C LEU A 59 -36.62 -18.40 -7.94
N ASP A 60 -37.86 -17.98 -7.70
CA ASP A 60 -38.16 -16.79 -6.90
C ASP A 60 -38.84 -17.19 -5.59
N LEU A 61 -38.09 -17.08 -4.50
CA LEU A 61 -38.49 -17.38 -3.14
C LEU A 61 -38.60 -16.10 -2.28
N SER A 62 -38.66 -14.93 -2.91
CA SER A 62 -38.64 -13.65 -2.19
C SER A 62 -39.82 -13.47 -1.22
N HIS A 63 -39.60 -12.72 -0.14
CA HIS A 63 -40.58 -12.45 0.90
C HIS A 63 -41.12 -13.70 1.59
N ASN A 64 -40.21 -14.59 1.98
CA ASN A 64 -40.49 -15.78 2.79
C ASN A 64 -39.75 -15.70 4.14
N ASN A 65 -39.66 -16.81 4.89
CA ASN A 65 -39.02 -16.88 6.20
C ASN A 65 -37.92 -17.96 6.22
N ILE A 66 -37.12 -18.01 5.15
CA ILE A 66 -36.02 -18.95 4.97
C ILE A 66 -34.79 -18.41 5.68
N GLN A 67 -34.69 -18.70 6.98
CA GLN A 67 -33.64 -18.13 7.84
C GLN A 67 -32.25 -18.71 7.59
N ARG A 68 -32.16 -19.90 6.99
CA ARG A 68 -30.89 -20.56 6.67
C ARG A 68 -30.99 -21.27 5.32
N LEU A 69 -29.89 -21.24 4.56
CA LEU A 69 -29.68 -22.17 3.45
C LEU A 69 -28.79 -23.32 3.95
N PRO A 70 -29.32 -24.54 4.13
CA PRO A 70 -28.53 -25.67 4.58
C PRO A 70 -27.58 -26.18 3.50
N ARG A 71 -26.67 -27.07 3.90
CA ARG A 71 -25.81 -27.84 3.00
C ARG A 71 -26.63 -28.50 1.88
N LEU A 72 -26.19 -28.36 0.63
CA LEU A 72 -26.83 -28.94 -0.56
C LEU A 72 -28.30 -28.50 -0.77
N ALA A 73 -28.69 -27.30 -0.29
CA ALA A 73 -30.08 -26.84 -0.28
C ALA A 73 -30.84 -27.04 -1.60
N PHE A 74 -30.24 -26.68 -2.74
CA PHE A 74 -30.89 -26.78 -4.05
C PHE A 74 -30.68 -28.13 -4.71
N THR A 75 -29.52 -28.76 -4.50
CA THR A 75 -29.18 -30.09 -5.03
C THR A 75 -30.12 -31.16 -4.48
N GLN A 76 -30.45 -31.10 -3.18
CA GLN A 76 -31.39 -32.03 -2.54
C GLN A 76 -32.79 -31.98 -3.17
N GLU A 77 -33.19 -30.82 -3.68
CA GLU A 77 -34.46 -30.62 -4.38
C GLU A 77 -34.36 -30.86 -5.91
N GLY A 78 -33.19 -31.29 -6.41
CA GLY A 78 -32.95 -31.54 -7.83
C GLY A 78 -32.84 -30.28 -8.70
N LEU A 79 -32.64 -29.10 -8.11
CA LEU A 79 -32.68 -27.80 -8.79
C LEU A 79 -31.29 -27.35 -9.27
N THR A 80 -30.58 -28.23 -9.98
CA THR A 80 -29.19 -27.97 -10.43
C THR A 80 -29.10 -27.15 -11.73
N ASN A 81 -30.21 -26.97 -12.45
CA ASN A 81 -30.27 -26.18 -13.69
C ASN A 81 -30.55 -24.67 -13.47
N LEU A 82 -30.55 -24.23 -12.20
CA LEU A 82 -30.85 -22.85 -11.84
C LEU A 82 -29.82 -21.89 -12.44
N GLN A 83 -30.33 -20.85 -13.08
CA GLN A 83 -29.57 -19.72 -13.61
C GLN A 83 -29.82 -18.45 -12.80
N LYS A 84 -30.98 -18.33 -12.17
CA LYS A 84 -31.35 -17.18 -11.34
C LYS A 84 -32.05 -17.63 -10.06
N VAL A 85 -31.60 -17.10 -8.93
CA VAL A 85 -32.21 -17.37 -7.62
C VAL A 85 -32.48 -16.05 -6.91
N TYR A 86 -33.73 -15.83 -6.52
CA TYR A 86 -34.16 -14.66 -5.75
C TYR A 86 -34.60 -15.09 -4.36
N LEU A 87 -33.91 -14.56 -3.34
CA LEU A 87 -34.15 -14.78 -1.91
C LEU A 87 -34.25 -13.43 -1.17
N THR A 88 -34.79 -12.41 -1.83
CA THR A 88 -34.96 -11.07 -1.26
C THR A 88 -35.92 -11.14 -0.06
N ASP A 89 -35.58 -10.48 1.06
CA ASP A 89 -36.45 -10.40 2.25
C ASP A 89 -36.92 -11.78 2.76
N CYS A 90 -35.96 -12.68 2.99
CA CYS A 90 -36.21 -14.03 3.52
C CYS A 90 -35.86 -14.20 5.00
N LYS A 91 -35.36 -13.13 5.64
CA LYS A 91 -34.76 -13.16 7.00
C LYS A 91 -33.57 -14.12 7.09
N LEU A 92 -32.88 -14.33 5.96
CA LEU A 92 -31.73 -15.22 5.85
C LEU A 92 -30.57 -14.71 6.69
N GLN A 93 -30.06 -15.54 7.59
CA GLN A 93 -28.97 -15.20 8.52
C GLN A 93 -27.69 -15.97 8.21
N GLU A 94 -27.83 -17.21 7.71
CA GLU A 94 -26.72 -18.13 7.51
C GLU A 94 -26.88 -18.86 6.17
N VAL A 95 -25.76 -18.97 5.45
CA VAL A 95 -25.65 -19.75 4.21
C VAL A 95 -24.51 -20.74 4.42
N ASP A 96 -24.82 -22.03 4.32
CA ASP A 96 -23.82 -23.07 4.42
C ASP A 96 -22.82 -23.02 3.24
N ASN A 97 -21.57 -23.43 3.48
CA ASN A 97 -20.50 -23.40 2.47
C ASN A 97 -20.80 -24.29 1.26
N GLU A 98 -21.68 -25.28 1.39
CA GLU A 98 -22.12 -26.15 0.31
C GLU A 98 -23.58 -25.89 -0.10
N ALA A 99 -24.16 -24.76 0.32
CA ALA A 99 -25.56 -24.43 -0.01
C ALA A 99 -25.81 -24.35 -1.52
N PHE A 100 -24.85 -23.82 -2.29
CA PHE A 100 -24.94 -23.66 -3.75
C PHE A 100 -24.19 -24.75 -4.53
N CYS A 101 -23.93 -25.90 -3.91
CA CYS A 101 -23.25 -27.00 -4.59
C CYS A 101 -23.97 -27.39 -5.89
N GLU A 102 -23.20 -27.71 -6.93
CA GLU A 102 -23.68 -28.05 -8.28
C GLU A 102 -24.49 -26.96 -9.04
N LEU A 103 -24.60 -25.74 -8.51
CA LEU A 103 -25.23 -24.61 -9.22
C LEU A 103 -24.26 -23.95 -10.21
N SER A 104 -23.64 -24.75 -11.08
CA SER A 104 -22.62 -24.31 -12.05
C SER A 104 -23.15 -23.33 -13.10
N ASN A 105 -24.47 -23.35 -13.35
CA ASN A 105 -25.14 -22.47 -14.30
C ASN A 105 -25.68 -21.17 -13.68
N LEU A 106 -25.47 -20.94 -12.38
CA LEU A 106 -26.01 -19.77 -11.69
C LEU A 106 -25.34 -18.49 -12.18
N VAL A 107 -26.14 -17.57 -12.73
CA VAL A 107 -25.69 -16.30 -13.30
C VAL A 107 -26.07 -15.12 -12.41
N GLU A 108 -27.22 -15.19 -11.74
CA GLU A 108 -27.79 -14.10 -10.95
C GLU A 108 -28.27 -14.63 -9.60
N LEU A 109 -27.80 -13.99 -8.52
CA LEU A 109 -28.18 -14.33 -7.16
C LEU A 109 -28.56 -13.05 -6.41
N ASP A 110 -29.80 -12.99 -5.94
CA ASP A 110 -30.29 -11.91 -5.10
C ASP A 110 -30.52 -12.39 -3.66
N LEU A 111 -29.71 -11.87 -2.74
CA LEU A 111 -29.77 -12.09 -1.30
C LEU A 111 -30.09 -10.78 -0.56
N SER A 112 -30.68 -9.79 -1.24
CA SER A 112 -30.96 -8.47 -0.67
C SER A 112 -31.99 -8.52 0.46
N GLU A 113 -31.96 -7.50 1.33
CA GLU A 113 -32.92 -7.33 2.44
C GLU A 113 -32.95 -8.52 3.41
N ASN A 114 -31.79 -9.12 3.65
CA ASN A 114 -31.63 -10.22 4.60
C ASN A 114 -30.82 -9.79 5.84
N LEU A 115 -30.44 -10.76 6.67
CA LEU A 115 -29.77 -10.56 7.96
C LEU A 115 -28.32 -11.06 7.95
N LEU A 116 -27.70 -11.15 6.76
CA LEU A 116 -26.33 -11.61 6.61
C LEU A 116 -25.36 -10.61 7.23
N LYS A 117 -24.55 -11.08 8.18
CA LYS A 117 -23.52 -10.25 8.85
C LYS A 117 -22.21 -10.22 8.08
N LYS A 118 -22.03 -11.15 7.14
CA LYS A 118 -20.83 -11.33 6.31
C LYS A 118 -21.24 -11.82 4.93
N VAL A 119 -20.36 -11.63 3.96
CA VAL A 119 -20.47 -12.26 2.64
C VAL A 119 -20.24 -13.77 2.80
N PRO A 120 -21.09 -14.66 2.24
CA PRO A 120 -20.93 -16.10 2.36
C PRO A 120 -19.92 -16.64 1.32
N SER A 121 -18.65 -16.22 1.46
CA SER A 121 -17.62 -16.37 0.44
C SER A 121 -17.35 -17.82 0.01
N GLU A 122 -17.33 -18.75 0.95
CA GLU A 122 -17.09 -20.17 0.67
C GLU A 122 -18.24 -20.81 -0.13
N ALA A 123 -19.47 -20.34 0.05
CA ALA A 123 -20.63 -20.85 -0.67
C ALA A 123 -20.52 -20.59 -2.19
N PHE A 124 -19.80 -19.54 -2.59
CA PHE A 124 -19.63 -19.17 -4.00
C PHE A 124 -18.61 -20.02 -4.77
N ARG A 125 -17.90 -20.95 -4.11
CA ARG A 125 -16.95 -21.86 -4.78
C ARG A 125 -17.59 -22.70 -5.89
N HIS A 126 -18.89 -22.95 -5.79
CA HIS A 126 -19.64 -23.79 -6.72
C HIS A 126 -20.43 -22.98 -7.77
N THR A 127 -20.24 -21.66 -7.83
CA THR A 127 -20.95 -20.75 -8.75
C THR A 127 -19.97 -19.95 -9.64
N PRO A 128 -19.15 -20.62 -10.48
CA PRO A 128 -18.09 -19.96 -11.26
C PRO A 128 -18.62 -19.02 -12.36
N GLU A 129 -19.87 -19.22 -12.79
CA GLU A 129 -20.54 -18.41 -13.82
C GLU A 129 -21.33 -17.23 -13.25
N LEU A 130 -21.25 -16.97 -11.93
CA LEU A 130 -22.03 -15.89 -11.31
C LEU A 130 -21.56 -14.53 -11.83
N ARG A 131 -22.50 -13.77 -12.40
CA ARG A 131 -22.26 -12.44 -13.01
C ARG A 131 -22.89 -11.31 -12.21
N GLU A 132 -23.99 -11.58 -11.51
CA GLU A 132 -24.74 -10.57 -10.77
C GLU A 132 -24.99 -11.08 -9.35
N LEU A 133 -24.50 -10.31 -8.37
CA LEU A 133 -24.68 -10.59 -6.95
C LEU A 133 -25.26 -9.36 -6.25
N TYR A 134 -26.43 -9.53 -5.66
CA TYR A 134 -27.12 -8.49 -4.90
C TYR A 134 -27.14 -8.87 -3.41
N LEU A 135 -26.52 -8.03 -2.58
CA LEU A 135 -26.41 -8.17 -1.13
C LEU A 135 -26.97 -6.95 -0.39
N ARG A 136 -27.69 -6.08 -1.11
CA ARG A 136 -28.21 -4.81 -0.61
C ARG A 136 -28.98 -4.99 0.71
N SER A 137 -28.89 -4.02 1.61
CA SER A 137 -29.68 -4.01 2.86
C SER A 137 -29.43 -5.24 3.77
N ASN A 138 -28.20 -5.76 3.80
CA ASN A 138 -27.76 -6.75 4.78
C ASN A 138 -26.83 -6.10 5.83
N PRO A 139 -26.82 -6.50 7.11
CA PRO A 139 -25.97 -5.90 8.13
C PRO A 139 -24.47 -6.29 8.04
N ILE A 140 -23.87 -6.19 6.85
CA ILE A 140 -22.46 -6.50 6.56
C ILE A 140 -21.58 -5.29 6.90
N GLN A 141 -20.91 -5.32 8.05
CA GLN A 141 -20.11 -4.19 8.53
C GLN A 141 -18.69 -4.13 7.93
N HIS A 142 -18.15 -5.28 7.51
CA HIS A 142 -16.78 -5.41 7.03
C HIS A 142 -16.74 -6.32 5.81
N ILE A 143 -15.92 -5.93 4.83
CA ILE A 143 -15.62 -6.76 3.65
C ILE A 143 -14.17 -7.24 3.79
N ASP A 144 -14.00 -8.55 4.00
CA ASP A 144 -12.72 -9.21 4.17
C ASP A 144 -12.00 -9.41 2.82
N VAL A 145 -10.69 -9.72 2.87
CA VAL A 145 -9.84 -9.82 1.67
C VAL A 145 -10.27 -10.92 0.71
N ASP A 146 -10.85 -11.99 1.25
CA ASP A 146 -11.28 -13.19 0.56
C ASP A 146 -12.77 -13.19 0.20
N ALA A 147 -13.47 -12.09 0.51
CA ALA A 147 -14.93 -11.99 0.41
C ALA A 147 -15.48 -12.44 -0.96
N PHE A 148 -14.73 -12.17 -2.03
CA PHE A 148 -15.12 -12.43 -3.41
C PHE A 148 -14.09 -13.24 -4.22
N ASN A 149 -13.20 -13.99 -3.57
CA ASN A 149 -12.11 -14.72 -4.24
C ASN A 149 -12.57 -15.70 -5.34
N GLN A 150 -13.79 -16.22 -5.23
CA GLN A 150 -14.35 -17.21 -6.16
C GLN A 150 -15.16 -16.58 -7.32
N LEU A 151 -15.29 -15.25 -7.35
CA LEU A 151 -16.22 -14.54 -8.24
C LEU A 151 -15.52 -13.77 -9.36
N SER A 152 -14.61 -14.42 -10.08
CA SER A 152 -13.84 -13.80 -11.18
C SER A 152 -14.69 -13.38 -12.39
N SER A 153 -15.86 -14.00 -12.56
CA SER A 153 -16.83 -13.71 -13.65
C SER A 153 -17.82 -12.58 -13.33
N LEU A 154 -17.75 -12.01 -12.11
CA LEU A 154 -18.75 -11.06 -11.63
C LEU A 154 -18.67 -9.73 -12.40
N LYS A 155 -19.84 -9.27 -12.86
CA LYS A 155 -20.04 -8.02 -13.60
C LYS A 155 -20.80 -6.97 -12.80
N ALA A 156 -21.72 -7.38 -11.92
CA ALA A 156 -22.48 -6.46 -11.08
C ALA A 156 -22.48 -6.91 -9.62
N LEU A 157 -22.15 -5.97 -8.73
CA LEU A 157 -22.15 -6.17 -7.28
C LEU A 157 -22.90 -5.03 -6.59
N ASP A 158 -23.95 -5.39 -5.85
CA ASP A 158 -24.70 -4.44 -5.03
C ASP A 158 -24.47 -4.70 -3.53
N LEU A 159 -23.73 -3.79 -2.90
CA LEU A 159 -23.42 -3.77 -1.47
C LEU A 159 -23.99 -2.50 -0.81
N SER A 160 -25.01 -1.88 -1.41
CA SER A 160 -25.63 -0.68 -0.88
C SER A 160 -26.42 -0.96 0.41
N GLN A 161 -26.54 0.05 1.28
CA GLN A 161 -27.36 -0.03 2.50
C GLN A 161 -26.92 -1.14 3.49
N CYS A 162 -25.64 -1.54 3.46
CA CYS A 162 -25.15 -2.66 4.27
C CYS A 162 -24.54 -2.29 5.64
N ASN A 163 -24.42 -0.99 5.93
CA ASN A 163 -23.66 -0.48 7.08
C ASN A 163 -22.15 -0.79 7.04
N ILE A 164 -21.57 -0.94 5.84
CA ILE A 164 -20.14 -1.22 5.67
C ILE A 164 -19.32 -0.05 6.22
N LYS A 165 -18.40 -0.35 7.13
CA LYS A 165 -17.46 0.60 7.74
C LYS A 165 -16.10 0.54 7.07
N THR A 166 -15.63 -0.66 6.72
CA THR A 166 -14.30 -0.88 6.15
C THR A 166 -14.33 -1.95 5.06
N ILE A 167 -13.51 -1.77 4.04
CA ILE A 167 -13.26 -2.74 2.97
C ILE A 167 -11.76 -3.04 2.97
N ALA A 168 -11.38 -4.31 3.08
CA ALA A 168 -9.99 -4.72 3.03
C ALA A 168 -9.35 -4.35 1.69
N MET A 169 -8.11 -3.85 1.70
CA MET A 169 -7.42 -3.21 0.56
C MET A 169 -7.41 -4.00 -0.76
N ARG A 170 -7.60 -5.33 -0.70
CA ARG A 170 -7.51 -6.26 -1.82
C ARG A 170 -8.80 -7.06 -2.03
N ALA A 171 -9.88 -6.71 -1.33
CA ALA A 171 -11.15 -7.43 -1.39
C ALA A 171 -11.75 -7.51 -2.80
N PHE A 172 -11.45 -6.53 -3.66
CA PHE A 172 -11.95 -6.45 -5.03
C PHE A 172 -10.94 -6.90 -6.10
N ASP A 173 -9.71 -7.28 -5.74
CA ASP A 173 -8.69 -7.76 -6.68
C ASP A 173 -9.17 -8.91 -7.62
N PRO A 174 -10.01 -9.87 -7.16
CA PRO A 174 -10.51 -10.94 -8.02
C PRO A 174 -11.52 -10.45 -9.08
N LEU A 175 -12.18 -9.30 -8.85
CA LEU A 175 -13.34 -8.83 -9.61
C LEU A 175 -12.96 -8.06 -10.89
N ARG A 176 -12.10 -8.64 -11.72
CA ARG A 176 -11.50 -7.95 -12.90
C ARG A 176 -12.51 -7.58 -13.99
N LEU A 177 -13.62 -8.33 -14.06
CA LEU A 177 -14.71 -8.11 -15.02
C LEU A 177 -15.84 -7.24 -14.45
N LEU A 178 -15.67 -6.67 -13.25
CA LEU A 178 -16.71 -5.90 -12.60
C LEU A 178 -16.97 -4.59 -13.36
N GLU A 179 -18.21 -4.44 -13.76
CA GLU A 179 -18.73 -3.33 -14.56
C GLU A 179 -19.51 -2.34 -13.68
N LYS A 180 -20.23 -2.86 -12.68
CA LYS A 180 -21.12 -2.08 -11.81
C LYS A 180 -20.85 -2.40 -10.35
N LEU A 181 -20.50 -1.39 -9.57
CA LEU A 181 -20.29 -1.48 -8.13
C LEU A 181 -21.14 -0.46 -7.40
N LYS A 182 -22.04 -0.94 -6.53
CA LYS A 182 -22.85 -0.07 -5.69
C LYS A 182 -22.45 -0.17 -4.22
N LEU A 183 -22.02 0.96 -3.66
CA LEU A 183 -21.59 1.12 -2.26
C LEU A 183 -22.32 2.27 -1.55
N HIS A 184 -23.39 2.81 -2.14
CA HIS A 184 -24.10 3.95 -1.57
C HIS A 184 -24.81 3.61 -0.25
N SER A 185 -25.10 4.63 0.55
CA SER A 185 -25.84 4.49 1.82
C SER A 185 -25.12 3.55 2.82
N ASN A 186 -23.79 3.62 2.91
CA ASN A 186 -22.98 2.85 3.85
C ASN A 186 -22.36 3.77 4.93
N LYS A 187 -21.35 3.27 5.66
CA LYS A 187 -20.62 4.00 6.71
C LYS A 187 -19.14 4.18 6.35
N LEU A 188 -18.82 4.21 5.05
CA LEU A 188 -17.47 4.41 4.56
C LEU A 188 -17.03 5.85 4.81
N THR A 189 -15.84 6.00 5.37
CA THR A 189 -15.21 7.32 5.59
C THR A 189 -14.13 7.61 4.57
N GLU A 190 -13.54 6.57 3.99
CA GLU A 190 -12.57 6.64 2.90
C GLU A 190 -12.72 5.40 1.99
N LEU A 191 -12.28 5.53 0.74
CA LEU A 191 -12.15 4.41 -0.19
C LEU A 191 -10.76 4.49 -0.78
N GLN A 192 -9.92 3.51 -0.44
CA GLN A 192 -8.53 3.54 -0.85
C GLN A 192 -8.41 3.38 -2.38
N PRO A 193 -7.51 4.12 -3.04
CA PRO A 193 -7.36 4.09 -4.50
C PRO A 193 -7.08 2.68 -5.04
N ARG A 194 -6.27 1.90 -4.30
CA ARG A 194 -5.94 0.52 -4.67
C ARG A 194 -7.16 -0.39 -4.82
N LEU A 195 -8.27 -0.10 -4.13
CA LEU A 195 -9.52 -0.86 -4.25
C LEU A 195 -10.17 -0.70 -5.61
N VAL A 196 -9.97 0.44 -6.28
CA VAL A 196 -10.59 0.77 -7.57
C VAL A 196 -9.60 0.71 -8.73
N ASP A 197 -8.29 0.72 -8.46
CA ASP A 197 -7.24 0.56 -9.48
C ASP A 197 -7.32 -0.80 -10.20
N SER A 198 -7.73 -1.86 -9.49
CA SER A 198 -7.89 -3.20 -10.06
C SER A 198 -9.15 -3.37 -10.92
N LEU A 199 -10.14 -2.48 -10.77
CA LEU A 199 -11.45 -2.55 -11.41
C LEU A 199 -11.44 -1.90 -12.80
N GLN A 200 -10.71 -2.50 -13.73
CA GLN A 200 -10.44 -1.94 -15.07
C GLN A 200 -11.69 -1.83 -15.96
N SER A 201 -12.70 -2.67 -15.73
CA SER A 201 -13.94 -2.71 -16.50
C SER A 201 -15.06 -1.85 -15.91
N LEU A 202 -14.79 -1.14 -14.81
CA LEU A 202 -15.82 -0.45 -14.04
C LEU A 202 -16.29 0.80 -14.77
N HIS A 203 -17.60 0.85 -15.08
CA HIS A 203 -18.25 2.00 -15.70
C HIS A 203 -19.38 2.58 -14.86
N LEU A 204 -19.78 1.93 -13.77
CA LEU A 204 -20.73 2.47 -12.80
C LEU A 204 -20.21 2.28 -11.38
N LEU A 205 -20.03 3.40 -10.67
CA LEU A 205 -19.71 3.42 -9.25
C LEU A 205 -20.67 4.35 -8.52
N THR A 206 -21.38 3.84 -7.52
CA THR A 206 -22.23 4.68 -6.66
C THR A 206 -21.69 4.69 -5.23
N VAL A 207 -21.33 5.87 -4.75
CA VAL A 207 -20.66 6.08 -3.45
C VAL A 207 -21.31 7.19 -2.61
N TYR A 208 -22.45 7.72 -3.04
CA TYR A 208 -23.22 8.73 -2.30
C TYR A 208 -23.75 8.20 -0.95
N GLU A 209 -24.20 9.09 -0.07
CA GLU A 209 -24.70 8.75 1.28
C GLU A 209 -23.71 7.92 2.12
N ASN A 210 -22.44 8.31 2.09
CA ASN A 210 -21.40 7.80 2.99
C ASN A 210 -20.76 8.98 3.74
N PRO A 211 -20.32 8.80 5.00
CA PRO A 211 -19.72 9.85 5.81
C PRO A 211 -18.26 10.15 5.39
N TRP A 212 -18.04 10.58 4.14
CA TRP A 212 -16.72 10.81 3.57
C TRP A 212 -15.89 11.84 4.35
N ILE A 213 -14.63 11.49 4.63
CA ILE A 213 -13.61 12.38 5.17
C ILE A 213 -12.77 12.87 3.98
N CYS A 214 -13.09 14.06 3.48
CA CYS A 214 -12.48 14.69 2.31
C CYS A 214 -11.14 15.38 2.65
N ASP A 215 -10.20 14.64 3.22
CA ASP A 215 -8.81 15.06 3.40
C ASP A 215 -7.92 14.49 2.28
N CYS A 216 -6.60 14.60 2.43
CA CYS A 216 -5.67 14.11 1.42
C CYS A 216 -5.73 12.60 1.15
N ARG A 217 -6.25 11.78 2.07
CA ARG A 217 -6.39 10.33 1.83
C ARG A 217 -7.44 10.03 0.77
N LEU A 218 -8.48 10.87 0.67
CA LEU A 218 -9.55 10.73 -0.32
C LEU A 218 -9.23 11.41 -1.66
N ARG A 219 -8.18 12.24 -1.70
CA ARG A 219 -7.76 12.99 -2.91
C ARG A 219 -7.61 12.11 -4.14
N LYS A 220 -6.94 10.97 -4.01
CA LYS A 220 -6.72 10.04 -5.13
C LYS A 220 -8.01 9.41 -5.64
N LEU A 221 -9.00 9.19 -4.78
CA LEU A 221 -10.33 8.75 -5.22
C LEU A 221 -11.03 9.86 -6.02
N ARG A 222 -10.93 11.10 -5.54
CA ARG A 222 -11.44 12.28 -6.27
C ARG A 222 -10.78 12.41 -7.64
N GLU A 223 -9.46 12.30 -7.72
CA GLU A 223 -8.71 12.26 -8.99
C GLU A 223 -9.22 11.14 -9.90
N TRP A 224 -9.37 9.92 -9.37
CA TRP A 224 -9.84 8.76 -10.14
C TRP A 224 -11.23 8.98 -10.72
N LEU A 225 -12.18 9.54 -9.94
CA LEU A 225 -13.55 9.84 -10.40
C LEU A 225 -13.54 10.84 -11.56
N VAL A 226 -12.67 11.86 -11.51
CA VAL A 226 -12.52 12.85 -12.58
C VAL A 226 -11.89 12.23 -13.82
N VAL A 227 -10.77 11.52 -13.67
CA VAL A 227 -9.97 10.99 -14.78
C VAL A 227 -10.73 9.90 -15.54
N ARG A 228 -11.39 8.98 -14.81
CA ARG A 228 -12.12 7.88 -15.44
C ARG A 228 -13.50 8.28 -15.95
N ARG A 229 -13.99 9.49 -15.61
CA ARG A 229 -15.34 9.99 -15.95
C ARG A 229 -16.43 8.95 -15.69
N VAL A 230 -16.28 8.16 -14.62
CA VAL A 230 -17.26 7.14 -14.27
C VAL A 230 -18.55 7.85 -13.90
N PRO A 231 -19.66 7.66 -14.63
CA PRO A 231 -20.90 8.32 -14.29
C PRO A 231 -21.36 7.89 -12.89
N HIS A 232 -21.41 8.85 -11.97
CA HIS A 232 -22.17 8.71 -10.75
C HIS A 232 -23.55 9.36 -10.94
N SER A 233 -24.61 8.64 -10.58
CA SER A 233 -25.98 9.17 -10.67
C SER A 233 -26.24 10.28 -9.65
N VAL A 234 -25.46 10.33 -8.56
CA VAL A 234 -25.58 11.28 -7.46
C VAL A 234 -24.18 11.62 -6.96
N SER A 235 -23.86 12.91 -6.82
CA SER A 235 -22.56 13.38 -6.33
C SER A 235 -22.37 13.01 -4.86
N PRO A 236 -21.21 12.47 -4.45
CA PRO A 236 -20.90 12.27 -3.05
C PRO A 236 -20.72 13.60 -2.31
N VAL A 237 -21.06 13.60 -1.01
CA VAL A 237 -21.01 14.79 -0.15
C VAL A 237 -19.96 14.58 0.95
N CYS A 238 -19.18 15.60 1.24
CA CYS A 238 -18.20 15.57 2.32
C CYS A 238 -18.88 15.68 3.69
N ALA A 239 -18.61 14.72 4.58
CA ALA A 239 -19.06 14.80 5.98
C ALA A 239 -18.03 15.48 6.89
N LYS A 240 -16.74 15.38 6.52
CA LYS A 240 -15.60 16.02 7.19
C LYS A 240 -14.57 16.41 6.12
N PRO A 241 -13.63 17.32 6.42
CA PRO A 241 -13.54 18.18 7.60
C PRO A 241 -14.57 19.33 7.60
N LEU A 242 -14.68 20.08 8.71
CA LEU A 242 -15.63 21.21 8.86
C LEU A 242 -15.56 22.24 7.72
N ARG A 243 -14.35 22.52 7.20
CA ARG A 243 -14.14 23.52 6.14
C ARG A 243 -14.91 23.27 4.83
N ILE A 244 -15.17 22.00 4.50
CA ILE A 244 -15.86 21.58 3.27
C ILE A 244 -17.04 20.64 3.56
N GLN A 245 -17.54 20.66 4.81
CA GLN A 245 -18.66 19.83 5.20
C GLN A 245 -19.92 20.24 4.42
N GLY A 246 -20.64 19.25 3.90
CA GLY A 246 -21.87 19.44 3.13
C GLY A 246 -21.65 19.80 1.66
N GLN A 247 -20.41 19.97 1.21
CA GLN A 247 -20.11 20.27 -0.19
C GLN A 247 -20.06 19.00 -1.05
N ASN A 248 -20.46 19.13 -2.32
CA ASN A 248 -20.45 18.06 -3.32
C ASN A 248 -19.05 17.86 -3.90
N PHE A 249 -18.65 16.61 -4.17
CA PHE A 249 -17.33 16.33 -4.76
C PHE A 249 -17.11 17.06 -6.08
N ASP A 250 -18.16 17.25 -6.88
CA ASP A 250 -18.06 17.89 -8.20
C ASP A 250 -17.81 19.40 -8.13
N GLU A 251 -18.15 20.04 -7.01
CA GLU A 251 -17.99 21.48 -6.79
C GLU A 251 -16.65 21.83 -6.11
N ILE A 252 -15.98 20.84 -5.53
CA ILE A 252 -14.75 21.01 -4.76
C ILE A 252 -13.54 20.80 -5.68
N ASP A 253 -12.62 21.75 -5.61
CA ASP A 253 -11.31 21.65 -6.28
C ASP A 253 -10.46 20.52 -5.66
N GLU A 254 -9.64 19.86 -6.46
CA GLU A 254 -8.79 18.76 -5.98
C GLU A 254 -7.82 19.19 -4.86
N SER A 255 -7.35 20.44 -4.88
CA SER A 255 -6.45 20.99 -3.86
C SER A 255 -7.10 21.11 -2.48
N GLU A 256 -8.43 21.15 -2.42
CA GLU A 256 -9.21 21.13 -1.18
C GLU A 256 -9.24 19.72 -0.56
N PHE A 257 -8.86 18.65 -1.25
CA PHE A 257 -8.67 17.35 -0.61
C PHE A 257 -7.26 17.33 0.03
N ALA A 258 -7.14 18.06 1.14
CA ALA A 258 -5.88 18.42 1.76
C ALA A 258 -5.68 17.83 3.17
N CYS A 259 -4.41 17.60 3.52
CA CYS A 259 -3.92 17.30 4.86
C CYS A 259 -3.10 18.47 5.38
N PRO A 260 -3.18 18.77 6.69
CA PRO A 260 -2.53 19.92 7.28
C PRO A 260 -1.01 19.88 7.06
N PRO A 261 -0.37 21.05 6.92
CA PRO A 261 1.08 21.13 6.82
C PRO A 261 1.74 20.68 8.13
N GLU A 262 2.94 20.13 8.02
CA GLU A 262 3.78 19.74 9.14
C GLU A 262 5.20 20.23 8.89
N ILE A 263 5.86 20.83 9.90
CA ILE A 263 7.28 21.14 9.78
C ILE A 263 8.07 19.91 10.20
N LEU A 264 8.82 19.31 9.26
CA LEU A 264 9.57 18.08 9.51
C LEU A 264 10.72 18.33 10.51
N PRO A 265 11.20 17.28 11.20
CA PRO A 265 12.33 17.40 12.11
C PRO A 265 13.58 18.00 11.42
N THR A 266 14.14 19.06 12.01
CA THR A 266 15.36 19.75 11.52
C THR A 266 16.03 20.51 12.67
N THR A 267 17.29 20.92 12.48
CA THR A 267 18.02 21.75 13.45
C THR A 267 17.38 23.14 13.57
N ARG A 268 17.08 23.55 14.81
CA ARG A 268 16.48 24.86 15.09
C ARG A 268 17.50 25.95 15.40
N LYS A 269 18.74 25.58 15.71
CA LYS A 269 19.85 26.49 15.90
C LYS A 269 20.73 26.46 14.65
N ILE A 270 20.88 27.61 14.01
CA ILE A 270 21.64 27.75 12.77
C ILE A 270 22.93 28.49 13.08
N GLU A 271 24.05 27.83 12.81
CA GLU A 271 25.38 28.42 13.02
C GLU A 271 25.86 29.08 11.74
N GLY A 272 26.30 30.34 11.86
CA GLY A 272 26.84 31.13 10.78
C GLY A 272 28.10 31.87 11.20
N THR A 273 28.82 32.40 10.23
CA THR A 273 30.07 33.15 10.42
C THR A 273 29.88 34.56 9.88
N ALA A 274 30.35 35.56 10.64
CA ALA A 274 30.13 36.95 10.28
C ALA A 274 30.72 37.28 8.89
N GLY A 275 29.87 37.78 7.98
CA GLY A 275 30.22 38.12 6.60
C GLY A 275 30.16 36.96 5.60
N GLU A 276 29.83 35.75 6.03
CA GLU A 276 29.60 34.61 5.14
C GLU A 276 28.10 34.34 4.96
N ASN A 277 27.74 33.64 3.88
CA ASN A 277 26.35 33.30 3.60
C ASN A 277 25.92 32.14 4.50
N THR A 278 24.80 32.31 5.20
CA THR A 278 24.24 31.29 6.07
C THR A 278 22.88 30.86 5.53
N THR A 279 22.60 29.56 5.48
CA THR A 279 21.35 29.03 4.92
C THR A 279 20.48 28.43 6.03
N VAL A 280 19.20 28.79 6.04
CA VAL A 280 18.19 28.21 6.92
C VAL A 280 17.27 27.31 6.09
N TRP A 281 17.22 26.02 6.44
CA TRP A 281 16.37 25.03 5.77
C TRP A 281 15.11 24.73 6.57
N CYS A 282 13.95 24.91 5.95
CA CYS A 282 12.66 24.54 6.51
C CYS A 282 12.04 23.39 5.71
N PRO A 283 12.21 22.13 6.15
CA PRO A 283 11.56 20.99 5.53
C PRO A 283 10.09 20.93 5.97
N VAL A 284 9.19 20.71 5.01
CA VAL A 284 7.74 20.82 5.21
C VAL A 284 7.02 19.63 4.59
N GLY A 285 6.25 18.89 5.37
CA GLY A 285 5.30 17.90 4.92
C GLY A 285 3.90 18.49 4.72
N GLY A 286 3.08 17.86 3.88
CA GLY A 286 1.70 18.24 3.63
C GLY A 286 1.24 17.87 2.23
N LEU A 287 -0.08 17.77 2.03
CA LEU A 287 -0.70 17.51 0.74
C LEU A 287 -1.93 18.43 0.59
N PRO A 288 -2.07 19.25 -0.46
CA PRO A 288 -1.03 19.57 -1.43
C PRO A 288 0.22 20.15 -0.75
N THR A 289 1.34 20.14 -1.47
CA THR A 289 2.60 20.70 -0.99
C THR A 289 2.37 22.12 -0.45
N PRO A 290 2.68 22.38 0.84
CA PRO A 290 2.39 23.68 1.43
C PRO A 290 3.27 24.78 0.85
N ALA A 291 2.70 25.97 0.67
CA ALA A 291 3.46 27.18 0.39
C ALA A 291 4.20 27.62 1.66
N VAL A 292 5.48 27.98 1.53
CA VAL A 292 6.30 28.42 2.66
C VAL A 292 6.57 29.92 2.58
N SER A 293 6.41 30.59 3.70
CA SER A 293 6.76 32.01 3.89
C SER A 293 7.68 32.15 5.09
N TRP A 294 8.58 33.13 5.02
CA TRP A 294 9.57 33.41 6.05
C TRP A 294 9.22 34.72 6.76
N GLN A 295 9.40 34.77 8.07
CA GLN A 295 9.08 35.93 8.90
C GLN A 295 10.19 36.21 9.91
N VAL A 296 10.57 37.47 10.08
CA VAL A 296 11.60 37.94 11.04
C VAL A 296 11.04 39.15 11.79
N LYS A 297 11.05 39.12 13.14
CA LYS A 297 10.49 40.20 13.99
C LYS A 297 9.12 40.70 13.47
N ASP A 298 8.20 39.75 13.26
CA ASP A 298 6.85 39.94 12.72
C ASP A 298 6.73 40.41 11.25
N THR A 299 7.84 40.66 10.56
CA THR A 299 7.83 41.12 9.17
C THR A 299 8.07 39.96 8.20
N LEU A 300 7.25 39.84 7.16
CA LEU A 300 7.47 38.84 6.10
C LEU A 300 8.74 39.18 5.31
N VAL A 301 9.58 38.17 5.11
CA VAL A 301 10.80 38.27 4.32
C VAL A 301 10.44 38.11 2.85
N GLN A 302 10.81 39.09 2.04
CA GLN A 302 10.85 39.01 0.57
C GLN A 302 12.31 39.01 0.11
N ASN A 303 12.56 38.66 -1.16
CA ASN A 303 13.92 38.67 -1.71
C ASN A 303 14.59 40.05 -1.60
N GLY A 304 15.74 40.10 -0.93
CA GLY A 304 16.48 41.34 -0.64
C GLY A 304 16.03 42.08 0.61
N SER A 305 15.09 41.54 1.39
CA SER A 305 14.64 42.17 2.66
C SER A 305 15.76 42.17 3.69
N SER A 306 15.83 43.21 4.52
CA SER A 306 16.75 43.25 5.65
C SER A 306 16.38 42.19 6.68
N VAL A 307 17.32 41.30 6.98
CA VAL A 307 17.20 40.22 7.96
C VAL A 307 18.18 40.53 9.09
N GLY A 308 17.66 41.06 10.20
CA GLY A 308 18.45 41.48 11.37
C GLY A 308 18.79 42.97 11.40
N GLU A 309 19.33 43.43 12.53
CA GLU A 309 19.74 44.83 12.75
C GLU A 309 21.11 45.14 12.13
N GLY A 310 21.92 44.10 11.87
CA GLY A 310 23.22 44.23 11.24
C GLY A 310 23.18 44.62 9.76
N GLY A 311 22.00 44.63 9.12
CA GLY A 311 21.87 44.89 7.69
C GLY A 311 22.18 43.66 6.82
N GLY A 312 22.06 42.45 7.37
CA GLY A 312 22.00 41.22 6.57
C GLY A 312 20.78 41.24 5.65
N HIS A 313 20.84 40.52 4.52
CA HIS A 313 19.75 40.47 3.53
C HIS A 313 19.29 39.02 3.33
N GLY A 314 17.98 38.81 3.29
CA GLY A 314 17.36 37.50 3.08
C GLY A 314 16.97 37.25 1.63
N TYR A 315 17.26 36.07 1.12
CA TYR A 315 16.83 35.61 -0.20
C TYR A 315 16.18 34.22 -0.08
N ILE A 316 14.96 34.09 -0.58
CA ILE A 316 14.22 32.83 -0.58
C ILE A 316 14.65 32.04 -1.82
N LEU A 317 15.21 30.86 -1.58
CA LEU A 317 15.55 29.90 -2.62
C LEU A 317 14.46 28.83 -2.63
N ASN A 318 13.67 28.82 -3.70
CA ASN A 318 12.67 27.78 -3.92
C ASN A 318 13.37 26.58 -4.55
N GLU A 319 13.70 25.55 -3.77
CA GLU A 319 14.05 24.27 -4.37
C GLU A 319 12.78 23.53 -4.77
N ALA A 320 12.66 23.31 -6.08
CA ALA A 320 11.64 22.50 -6.71
C ALA A 320 12.29 21.22 -7.24
N SER A 321 12.34 20.17 -6.43
CA SER A 321 12.27 18.76 -6.88
C SER A 321 12.33 17.84 -5.67
N GLU A 322 11.26 17.08 -5.45
CA GLU A 322 11.10 15.92 -4.54
C GLU A 322 11.40 16.10 -3.03
N GLU A 323 12.28 17.03 -2.63
CA GLU A 323 12.57 17.40 -1.24
C GLU A 323 11.64 18.55 -0.80
N ARG A 324 10.62 18.21 -0.01
CA ARG A 324 9.57 19.16 0.38
C ARG A 324 10.12 20.17 1.41
N GLY A 325 10.29 21.43 1.02
CA GLY A 325 10.67 22.52 1.93
C GLY A 325 11.01 23.84 1.24
N SER A 326 11.57 24.80 2.00
CA SER A 326 12.07 26.09 1.49
C SER A 326 13.38 26.47 2.16
N LEU A 327 14.28 27.10 1.42
CA LEU A 327 15.57 27.61 1.90
C LEU A 327 15.53 29.14 2.00
N LEU A 328 16.03 29.67 3.12
CA LEU A 328 16.31 31.10 3.28
C LEU A 328 17.82 31.31 3.37
N LEU A 329 18.38 32.00 2.38
CA LEU A 329 19.76 32.43 2.36
C LEU A 329 19.88 33.80 3.06
N VAL A 330 20.64 33.85 4.15
CA VAL A 330 20.99 35.08 4.87
C VAL A 330 22.39 35.49 4.43
N VAL A 331 22.48 36.60 3.70
CA VAL A 331 23.71 37.16 3.15
C VAL A 331 24.20 38.31 4.03
N GLY A 332 25.49 38.31 4.34
CA GLY A 332 26.12 39.43 5.04
C GLY A 332 25.70 39.56 6.51
N ALA A 333 25.35 38.45 7.16
CA ALA A 333 25.04 38.44 8.59
C ALA A 333 26.22 38.98 9.42
N LYS A 334 25.93 39.82 10.41
CA LYS A 334 26.90 40.36 11.35
C LYS A 334 26.82 39.61 12.68
N SER A 335 27.86 39.73 13.51
CA SER A 335 27.83 39.15 14.87
C SER A 335 26.68 39.68 15.73
N GLN A 336 26.19 40.89 15.43
CA GLN A 336 25.01 41.51 16.05
C GLN A 336 23.69 40.80 15.72
N ASP A 337 23.65 39.98 14.67
CA ASP A 337 22.46 39.21 14.28
C ASP A 337 22.37 37.87 15.06
N THR A 338 23.26 37.62 16.03
CA THR A 338 23.17 36.48 16.94
C THR A 338 21.92 36.60 17.82
N GLY A 339 21.14 35.52 17.91
CA GLY A 339 19.84 35.49 18.58
C GLY A 339 18.67 35.94 17.69
N LEU A 340 18.91 36.18 16.40
CA LEU A 340 17.83 36.49 15.45
C LEU A 340 16.88 35.30 15.32
N ILE A 341 15.59 35.55 15.59
CA ILE A 341 14.52 34.56 15.44
C ILE A 341 13.93 34.66 14.05
N ILE A 342 14.06 33.57 13.29
CA ILE A 342 13.54 33.41 11.93
C ILE A 342 12.41 32.39 12.00
N ARG A 343 11.20 32.77 11.61
CA ARG A 343 10.03 31.90 11.59
C ARG A 343 9.73 31.44 10.16
N CYS A 344 9.64 30.13 9.98
CA CYS A 344 9.08 29.52 8.77
C CYS A 344 7.60 29.23 9.00
N ILE A 345 6.75 29.61 8.05
CA ILE A 345 5.29 29.40 8.09
C ILE A 345 4.91 28.65 6.81
N ALA A 346 4.40 27.44 6.98
CA ALA A 346 3.87 26.59 5.92
C ALA A 346 2.34 26.65 5.90
N SER A 347 1.73 26.80 4.73
CA SER A 347 0.27 26.90 4.57
C SER A 347 -0.24 26.12 3.36
N ASN A 348 -1.36 25.43 3.52
CA ASN A 348 -2.16 24.86 2.41
C ASN A 348 -3.67 24.92 2.75
N ALA A 349 -4.52 24.35 1.88
CA ALA A 349 -5.98 24.36 2.06
C ALA A 349 -6.47 23.71 3.37
N ALA A 350 -5.67 22.86 4.01
CA ALA A 350 -6.04 22.23 5.28
C ALA A 350 -5.59 23.02 6.52
N GLY A 351 -4.73 24.03 6.38
CA GLY A 351 -4.32 24.90 7.48
C GLY A 351 -2.88 25.39 7.39
N THR A 352 -2.32 25.74 8.54
CA THR A 352 -0.99 26.35 8.66
C THR A 352 -0.17 25.69 9.78
N ALA A 353 1.14 25.57 9.57
CA ALA A 353 2.11 25.14 10.58
C ALA A 353 3.31 26.09 10.56
N SER A 354 4.02 26.24 11.68
CA SER A 354 5.18 27.12 11.73
C SER A 354 6.24 26.60 12.68
N ALA A 355 7.50 26.93 12.39
CA ALA A 355 8.62 26.69 13.29
C ALA A 355 9.58 27.88 13.32
N THR A 356 10.26 28.03 14.44
CA THR A 356 11.23 29.11 14.68
C THR A 356 12.65 28.56 14.68
N PHE A 357 13.55 29.32 14.09
CA PHE A 357 14.99 29.06 14.00
C PHE A 357 15.73 30.22 14.65
N GLU A 358 16.81 29.91 15.37
CA GLU A 358 17.67 30.88 16.02
C GLU A 358 19.03 30.92 15.31
N LEU A 359 19.43 32.10 14.85
CA LEU A 359 20.72 32.31 14.20
C LEU A 359 21.82 32.59 15.24
N ALA A 360 22.92 31.86 15.20
CA ALA A 360 24.10 32.07 16.02
C ALA A 360 25.29 32.45 15.12
N VAL A 361 25.76 33.70 15.17
CA VAL A 361 26.80 34.21 14.28
C VAL A 361 28.15 34.32 15.00
N ALA A 362 29.09 33.45 14.64
CA ALA A 362 30.45 33.48 15.15
C ALA A 362 31.25 34.67 14.60
N HIS A 363 32.11 35.25 15.44
CA HIS A 363 33.04 36.28 15.03
C HIS A 363 34.11 35.72 14.08
N ARG A 364 34.38 36.44 12.99
CA ARG A 364 35.49 36.13 12.10
C ARG A 364 36.82 36.50 12.77
N VAL A 365 37.53 35.51 13.31
CA VAL A 365 38.90 35.70 13.80
C VAL A 365 39.83 35.72 12.59
N SER A 366 40.18 36.92 12.12
CA SER A 366 41.27 37.05 11.15
C SER A 366 42.60 36.89 11.88
N LEU A 367 43.20 35.70 11.79
CA LEU A 367 44.60 35.52 12.15
C LEU A 367 45.46 36.31 11.15
N ARG A 368 45.67 37.60 11.42
CA ARG A 368 46.71 38.39 10.76
C ARG A 368 48.06 37.90 11.25
N PHE A 369 48.60 36.87 10.61
CA PHE A 369 50.02 36.58 10.75
C PHE A 369 50.79 37.75 10.12
N SER A 370 51.50 38.54 10.92
CA SER A 370 52.45 39.52 10.38
C SER A 370 53.44 38.78 9.48
N ALA A 371 53.75 39.35 8.31
CA ALA A 371 54.73 38.79 7.37
C ALA A 371 56.07 38.50 8.06
N ASP A 372 56.41 39.26 9.10
CA ASP A 372 57.62 39.07 9.93
C ASP A 372 57.63 37.71 10.65
N LYS A 373 56.46 37.22 11.09
CA LYS A 373 56.34 35.91 11.75
C LYS A 373 56.36 34.75 10.75
N ILE A 374 55.87 34.96 9.53
CA ILE A 374 55.95 33.96 8.45
C ILE A 374 57.40 33.86 7.94
N ALA A 375 58.11 34.99 7.82
CA ALA A 375 59.52 35.02 7.46
C ALA A 375 60.41 34.36 8.53
N ALA A 376 60.10 34.53 9.82
CA ALA A 376 60.82 33.88 10.91
C ALA A 376 60.65 32.35 10.89
N VAL A 377 59.44 31.85 10.63
CA VAL A 377 59.18 30.40 10.55
C VAL A 377 59.79 29.81 9.29
N SER A 378 59.72 30.49 8.14
CA SER A 378 60.33 30.02 6.89
C SER A 378 61.86 30.00 6.94
N SER A 379 62.49 31.00 7.56
CA SER A 379 63.96 31.07 7.71
C SER A 379 64.50 29.99 8.65
N VAL A 380 63.80 29.68 9.75
CA VAL A 380 64.17 28.55 10.63
C VAL A 380 64.08 27.21 9.88
N ILE A 381 63.03 26.99 9.09
CA ILE A 381 62.88 25.76 8.30
C ILE A 381 64.00 25.64 7.25
N VAL A 382 64.33 26.72 6.53
CA VAL A 382 65.40 26.72 5.53
C VAL A 382 66.77 26.43 6.17
N VAL A 383 67.06 27.03 7.33
CA VAL A 383 68.32 26.77 8.06
C VAL A 383 68.39 25.32 8.54
N VAL A 384 67.30 24.77 9.09
CA VAL A 384 67.24 23.37 9.52
C VAL A 384 67.45 22.43 8.33
N VAL A 385 66.78 22.68 7.20
CA VAL A 385 66.96 21.89 5.97
C VAL A 385 68.40 21.99 5.45
N ALA A 386 69.01 23.18 5.45
CA ALA A 386 70.39 23.37 5.02
C ALA A 386 71.40 22.63 5.93
N ILE A 387 71.17 22.64 7.25
CA ILE A 387 71.99 21.88 8.22
C ILE A 387 71.85 20.38 7.96
N VAL A 388 70.62 19.88 7.75
CA VAL A 388 70.38 18.46 7.45
C VAL A 388 71.08 18.05 6.15
N VAL A 389 70.97 18.85 5.08
CA VAL A 389 71.64 18.60 3.80
C VAL A 389 73.17 18.67 3.94
N GLY A 390 73.70 19.62 4.72
CA GLY A 390 75.12 19.73 5.04
C GLY A 390 75.65 18.51 5.80
N VAL A 391 74.92 18.05 6.82
CA VAL A 391 75.27 16.87 7.61
C VAL A 391 75.21 15.60 6.75
N CYS A 392 74.19 15.47 5.88
CA CYS A 392 74.07 14.33 4.96
C CYS A 392 75.20 14.30 3.92
N SER A 393 75.58 15.46 3.35
CA SER A 393 76.66 15.54 2.36
C SER A 393 78.04 15.27 2.96
N VAL A 394 78.31 15.69 4.20
CA VAL A 394 79.54 15.33 4.94
C VAL A 394 79.57 13.83 5.29
N ARG A 395 78.44 13.25 5.72
CA ARG A 395 78.34 11.79 5.96
C ARG A 395 78.52 10.99 4.67
N ALA A 396 77.99 11.46 3.54
CA ALA A 396 78.16 10.81 2.24
C ALA A 396 79.62 10.88 1.75
N ARG A 397 80.31 12.00 1.96
CA ARG A 397 81.75 12.13 1.63
C ARG A 397 82.64 11.25 2.51
N ARG A 398 82.30 11.04 3.79
CA ARG A 398 83.05 10.12 4.68
C ARG A 398 82.79 8.62 4.41
N ARG A 399 81.68 8.25 3.76
CA ARG A 399 81.35 6.85 3.44
C ARG A 399 81.93 6.32 2.13
N ARG A 400 82.59 7.15 1.31
CA ARG A 400 83.24 6.71 0.05
C ARG A 400 84.58 5.98 0.24
N ALA A 401 85.01 5.76 1.48
CA ALA A 401 86.22 5.02 1.79
C ALA A 401 85.91 3.77 2.62
N HIS A 402 85.04 2.86 2.16
CA HIS A 402 85.07 1.44 2.52
C HIS A 402 84.31 0.60 1.49
N THR A 403 84.93 -0.49 1.08
CA THR A 403 84.58 -1.43 -0.01
C THR A 403 83.33 -2.27 0.27
N PRO A 404 82.56 -2.68 -0.76
CA PRO A 404 81.32 -3.45 -0.59
C PRO A 404 81.56 -4.96 -0.35
N LEU A 405 80.72 -5.57 0.49
CA LEU A 405 80.70 -7.01 0.80
C LEU A 405 79.94 -7.84 -0.28
N PRO A 406 80.32 -9.11 -0.51
CA PRO A 406 79.79 -9.94 -1.60
C PRO A 406 78.40 -10.54 -1.30
N ILE A 407 77.51 -10.49 -2.30
CA ILE A 407 76.17 -11.10 -2.28
C ILE A 407 76.26 -12.50 -2.91
N LYS A 408 75.75 -13.53 -2.23
CA LYS A 408 75.60 -14.89 -2.76
C LYS A 408 74.13 -15.16 -3.09
N THR A 409 73.87 -15.61 -4.32
CA THR A 409 72.57 -16.08 -4.80
C THR A 409 72.44 -17.58 -4.58
N VAL A 410 71.34 -18.04 -3.98
CA VAL A 410 71.00 -19.47 -3.86
C VAL A 410 69.60 -19.68 -4.43
N THR A 411 69.47 -20.62 -5.36
CA THR A 411 68.22 -21.00 -6.03
C THR A 411 67.56 -22.16 -5.28
N VAL A 412 66.29 -22.02 -4.90
CA VAL A 412 65.47 -23.15 -4.43
C VAL A 412 64.11 -23.09 -5.13
N ASN A 413 63.77 -24.17 -5.84
CA ASN A 413 62.47 -24.41 -6.50
C ASN A 413 61.94 -23.27 -7.38
N GLY A 414 62.78 -22.79 -8.31
CA GLY A 414 62.36 -21.93 -9.42
C GLY A 414 62.21 -20.44 -9.12
N ALA A 415 62.41 -20.00 -7.88
CA ALA A 415 62.49 -18.58 -7.52
C ALA A 415 63.90 -18.24 -6.99
N THR A 416 64.54 -17.24 -7.60
CA THR A 416 65.83 -16.69 -7.14
C THR A 416 65.59 -15.54 -6.16
N GLU A 417 65.94 -15.72 -4.88
CA GLU A 417 66.03 -14.63 -3.90
C GLU A 417 67.50 -14.31 -3.55
N THR A 418 67.82 -13.01 -3.47
CA THR A 418 69.11 -12.49 -3.01
C THR A 418 69.00 -12.10 -1.53
N ARG A 419 69.89 -12.61 -0.67
CA ARG A 419 69.93 -12.21 0.76
C ARG A 419 71.33 -11.91 1.28
N ILE A 420 71.39 -10.98 2.22
CA ILE A 420 72.56 -10.59 3.00
C ILE A 420 72.59 -11.46 4.27
N GLY A 421 73.65 -12.27 4.44
CA GLY A 421 73.61 -13.47 5.28
C GLY A 421 73.86 -13.33 6.77
N ASN A 422 73.07 -12.57 7.55
CA ASN A 422 73.13 -12.62 9.03
C ASN A 422 71.88 -12.04 9.76
N LEU A 423 70.68 -12.60 9.58
CA LEU A 423 69.50 -12.25 10.39
C LEU A 423 68.66 -13.48 10.79
N PRO A 424 68.37 -13.73 12.09
CA PRO A 424 67.50 -14.80 12.56
C PRO A 424 65.99 -14.45 12.43
N TYR A 425 65.19 -15.50 12.23
CA TYR A 425 63.76 -15.48 11.91
C TYR A 425 62.85 -15.47 13.16
N THR A 426 61.80 -14.65 13.15
CA THR A 426 60.59 -14.85 13.97
C THR A 426 59.35 -14.42 13.17
N PRO A 427 58.26 -15.24 13.11
CA PRO A 427 57.02 -14.86 12.44
C PRO A 427 55.91 -14.56 13.45
N SER A 428 55.14 -13.51 13.21
CA SER A 428 53.84 -13.23 13.81
C SER A 428 53.28 -12.00 13.11
N ALA A 429 52.00 -11.80 12.84
CA ALA A 429 50.81 -12.62 12.66
C ALA A 429 49.77 -11.67 12.03
N TYR A 430 48.77 -12.26 11.38
CA TYR A 430 47.55 -11.66 10.81
C TYR A 430 46.93 -10.44 11.54
N VAL A 431 46.30 -9.54 10.79
CA VAL A 431 44.82 -9.41 10.55
C VAL A 431 44.62 -8.14 9.68
N GLY A 432 44.09 -8.27 8.44
CA GLY A 432 42.69 -7.91 8.08
C GLY A 432 42.50 -6.38 7.94
N GLY A 433 42.25 -5.75 6.80
CA GLY A 433 41.35 -6.11 5.71
C GLY A 433 40.22 -5.08 5.69
N SER A 434 40.19 -4.18 4.70
CA SER A 434 39.00 -3.39 4.33
C SER A 434 39.11 -2.92 2.88
N VAL A 435 38.02 -3.16 2.16
CA VAL A 435 37.80 -3.14 0.71
C VAL A 435 37.11 -1.83 0.31
N VAL A 436 37.48 -1.23 -0.83
CA VAL A 436 36.59 -0.54 -1.79
C VAL A 436 37.32 -0.55 -3.16
N ALA A 437 36.97 -1.46 -4.06
CA ALA A 437 36.13 -1.30 -5.26
C ALA A 437 36.81 -0.59 -6.44
N THR A 438 36.90 -1.27 -7.59
CA THR A 438 36.22 -0.92 -8.86
C THR A 438 36.52 -1.95 -9.96
N THR A 439 35.43 -2.44 -10.58
CA THR A 439 35.20 -2.73 -12.02
C THR A 439 36.25 -3.51 -12.82
N ASP A 440 35.91 -4.74 -13.25
CA ASP A 440 35.47 -5.02 -14.63
C ASP A 440 35.27 -6.54 -14.86
N ASN A 441 34.19 -6.87 -15.57
CA ASN A 441 33.81 -8.19 -16.12
C ASN A 441 34.59 -8.42 -17.45
N PRO A 442 34.53 -9.57 -18.18
CA PRO A 442 33.79 -10.82 -17.97
C PRO A 442 34.58 -12.12 -18.31
N ASP A 443 33.85 -13.24 -18.31
CA ASP A 443 34.02 -14.43 -19.15
C ASP A 443 34.59 -15.75 -18.57
N LEU A 444 33.79 -16.79 -18.90
CA LEU A 444 34.11 -18.18 -19.20
C LEU A 444 34.11 -19.24 -18.07
N LEU A 445 33.08 -20.09 -18.21
CA LEU A 445 33.11 -21.56 -18.33
C LEU A 445 33.07 -22.45 -17.07
N CYS A 446 31.96 -23.21 -17.08
CA CYS A 446 31.82 -24.66 -16.91
C CYS A 446 32.09 -25.33 -15.55
N GLU A 447 31.06 -26.09 -15.15
CA GLU A 447 31.06 -27.51 -14.73
C GLU A 447 32.23 -28.01 -13.87
N ALA A 448 32.06 -28.86 -12.87
CA ALA A 448 30.98 -29.55 -12.20
C ALA A 448 31.68 -30.16 -10.97
N ASP A 449 30.97 -30.44 -9.88
CA ASP A 449 31.03 -31.78 -9.31
C ASP A 449 30.06 -31.97 -8.14
N GLN A 450 29.49 -33.16 -8.16
CA GLN A 450 28.55 -33.73 -7.22
C GLN A 450 29.27 -34.30 -5.98
N HIS A 451 28.44 -34.78 -5.04
CA HIS A 451 28.68 -35.67 -3.89
C HIS A 451 28.63 -34.95 -2.53
N SER A 452 27.50 -35.01 -1.82
CA SER A 452 26.85 -36.15 -1.14
C SER A 452 27.42 -36.41 0.26
N ASP A 453 26.47 -36.43 1.18
CA ASP A 453 26.38 -37.25 2.38
C ASP A 453 26.90 -36.78 3.74
N SER A 454 25.94 -36.94 4.66
CA SER A 454 26.04 -37.53 6.00
C SER A 454 26.19 -36.59 7.20
N GLN A 455 25.03 -36.44 7.86
CA GLN A 455 24.79 -36.63 9.30
C GLN A 455 26.00 -36.66 10.23
N THR A 456 25.96 -35.84 11.29
CA THR A 456 26.28 -36.33 12.63
C THR A 456 25.53 -35.53 13.71
N GLN A 457 24.84 -36.27 14.57
CA GLN A 457 24.28 -35.83 15.85
C GLN A 457 25.39 -35.55 16.87
N ARG A 458 25.12 -34.64 17.83
CA ARG A 458 25.45 -34.70 19.28
C ARG A 458 24.82 -33.47 19.96
N THR A 459 23.74 -33.62 20.72
CA THR A 459 23.66 -33.81 22.20
C THR A 459 24.23 -32.66 23.03
N GLU A 460 23.36 -31.96 23.77
CA GLU A 460 23.34 -31.87 25.25
C GLU A 460 22.38 -30.74 25.71
N SER A 461 21.31 -31.07 26.45
CA SER A 461 21.10 -30.77 27.90
C SER A 461 20.58 -29.33 28.15
N GLN A 462 19.44 -29.06 28.79
CA GLN A 462 19.04 -29.40 30.16
C GLN A 462 17.52 -29.17 30.42
N PRO A 463 16.99 -29.57 31.61
CA PRO A 463 15.56 -29.73 31.92
C PRO A 463 14.98 -28.67 32.90
N HIS A 464 13.64 -28.51 32.96
CA HIS A 464 12.78 -28.77 34.14
C HIS A 464 11.35 -28.17 34.06
N ARG A 465 10.43 -28.88 34.73
CA ARG A 465 8.97 -28.74 34.87
C ARG A 465 8.52 -27.55 35.77
N VAL A 466 7.52 -26.77 35.32
CA VAL A 466 6.07 -26.70 35.73
C VAL A 466 5.71 -27.01 37.23
N PRO A 467 4.59 -26.53 37.86
CA PRO A 467 3.77 -25.29 37.78
C PRO A 467 3.46 -24.65 39.17
N ARG A 468 2.66 -23.57 39.24
CA ARG A 468 1.59 -23.46 40.26
C ARG A 468 0.44 -22.50 39.88
N ARG A 469 -0.78 -23.02 40.04
CA ARG A 469 -2.08 -22.32 40.02
C ARG A 469 -2.21 -21.34 41.19
N ARG A 470 -2.97 -20.27 40.99
CA ARG A 470 -4.13 -19.92 41.83
C ARG A 470 -5.27 -19.50 40.93
#